data_AF-A0A0B8TC34-F1
#
_entry.id   AF-A0A0B8TC34-F1
#
_cell.length_a   1.000
_cell.length_b   1.000
_cell.length_c   1.000
_cell.angle_alpha   90.00
_cell.angle_beta   90.00
_cell.angle_gamma   90.00
#
_symmetry.space_group_name_H-M   'P 1'
#
loop_
_entity.id
_entity.type
_entity.pdbx_description
1 polymer ?
#
loop_
_entity_poly.entity_id
_entity_poly.type
_entity_poly.pdbx_seq_one_letter_code
_entity_poly.pdbx_strand_id
1 'polypeptide(L)'
;MERKMNTPFEIQPYVGVGSLKFGMTADEVAAEIGLPDCIEDEGGEIRELREKNDFHVVYAKDGTGAVEMGFGSSVKLLQYDGMYVFKETPVDVLKHIVGWGGYMED
;
A
#
# COMPACT_ATOMS: atom_id res chain seq x y z
N MET A 1 -0.29 2.41 28.58
CA MET A 1 -0.86 2.61 27.23
C MET A 1 -1.73 1.39 26.96
N GLU A 2 -3.04 1.51 27.08
CA GLU A 2 -3.95 0.37 26.86
C GLU A 2 -4.02 0.05 25.37
N ARG A 3 -3.73 -1.21 25.00
CA ARG A 3 -4.09 -1.74 23.68
C ARG A 3 -5.60 -1.86 23.64
N LYS A 4 -6.25 -1.01 22.84
CA LYS A 4 -7.66 -1.19 22.48
C LYS A 4 -7.76 -2.51 21.71
N MET A 5 -8.36 -3.53 22.31
CA MET A 5 -8.65 -4.78 21.62
C MET A 5 -9.88 -4.55 20.74
N ASN A 6 -9.74 -4.76 19.43
CA ASN A 6 -10.85 -4.66 18.50
C ASN A 6 -11.89 -5.74 18.81
N THR A 7 -13.16 -5.41 18.64
CA THR A 7 -14.25 -6.39 18.82
C THR A 7 -14.36 -7.30 17.59
N PRO A 8 -14.86 -8.53 17.71
CA PRO A 8 -14.99 -9.48 16.59
C PRO A 8 -15.92 -9.03 15.45
N PHE A 9 -16.53 -7.84 15.53
CA PHE A 9 -17.40 -7.25 14.51
C PHE A 9 -16.77 -6.03 13.81
N GLU A 10 -15.56 -5.62 14.19
CA GLU A 10 -14.84 -4.54 13.51
C GLU A 10 -14.09 -5.07 12.29
N ILE A 11 -14.65 -4.81 11.11
CA ILE A 11 -13.92 -4.96 9.84
C ILE A 11 -12.85 -3.87 9.81
N GLN A 12 -11.58 -4.24 9.89
CA GLN A 12 -10.48 -3.31 9.64
C GLN A 12 -10.07 -3.42 8.17
N PRO A 13 -10.44 -2.45 7.30
CA PRO A 13 -9.93 -2.44 5.95
C PRO A 13 -8.40 -2.29 5.96
N TYR A 14 -7.72 -2.79 4.93
CA TYR A 14 -6.33 -2.45 4.70
C TYR A 14 -6.23 -0.94 4.44
N VAL A 15 -5.72 -0.20 5.43
CA VAL A 15 -5.60 1.27 5.40
C VAL A 15 -4.22 1.76 4.92
N GLY A 16 -3.41 0.87 4.33
CA GLY A 16 -2.07 1.18 3.82
C GLY A 16 -1.17 -0.04 3.75
N VAL A 17 0.15 0.17 3.63
CA VAL A 17 1.16 -0.90 3.49
C VAL A 17 2.30 -0.69 4.50
N GLY A 18 2.56 -1.71 5.32
CA GLY A 18 3.57 -1.62 6.38
C GLY A 18 3.24 -0.51 7.39
N SER A 19 4.21 0.37 7.66
CA SER A 19 4.01 1.55 8.52
C SER A 19 3.24 2.68 7.82
N LEU A 20 3.21 2.70 6.50
CA LEU A 20 2.51 3.72 5.73
C LEU A 20 1.00 3.53 5.82
N LYS A 21 0.27 4.65 5.87
CA LYS A 21 -1.19 4.71 5.90
C LYS A 21 -1.70 5.71 4.86
N PHE A 22 -2.86 5.41 4.27
CA PHE A 22 -3.60 6.41 3.51
C PHE A 22 -3.95 7.57 4.44
N GLY A 23 -3.89 8.78 3.89
CA GLY A 23 -4.08 10.03 4.62
C GLY A 23 -2.82 10.64 5.23
N MET A 24 -1.67 9.94 5.19
CA MET A 24 -0.40 10.54 5.61
C MET A 24 -0.02 11.72 4.71
N THR A 25 0.50 12.77 5.31
CA THR A 25 1.12 13.90 4.61
C THR A 25 2.47 13.49 4.00
N ALA A 26 2.97 14.28 3.04
CA ALA A 26 4.28 14.05 2.44
C ALA A 26 5.42 14.03 3.49
N ASP A 27 5.33 14.90 4.50
CA ASP A 27 6.32 14.95 5.60
C ASP A 27 6.29 13.70 6.48
N GLU A 28 5.09 13.16 6.77
CA GLU A 28 4.94 11.92 7.53
C GLU A 28 5.48 10.71 6.74
N VAL A 29 5.19 10.64 5.45
CA VAL A 29 5.75 9.59 4.58
C VAL A 29 7.28 9.72 4.51
N ALA A 30 7.80 10.94 4.35
CA ALA A 30 9.24 11.17 4.32
C ALA A 30 9.93 10.79 5.63
N ALA A 31 9.27 10.95 6.77
CA ALA A 31 9.79 10.51 8.06
C ALA A 31 9.90 8.97 8.19
N GLU A 32 8.99 8.23 7.56
CA GLU A 32 8.96 6.76 7.59
C GLU A 32 9.95 6.11 6.63
N ILE A 33 10.04 6.63 5.39
CA ILE A 33 10.73 5.94 4.29
C ILE A 33 11.72 6.83 3.52
N GLY A 34 11.97 8.04 4.01
CA GLY A 34 12.88 9.00 3.38
C GLY A 34 12.22 9.84 2.28
N LEU A 35 12.94 10.86 1.86
CA LEU A 35 12.52 11.81 0.82
C LEU A 35 12.38 11.12 -0.56
N PRO A 36 11.49 11.61 -1.43
CA PRO A 36 11.40 11.15 -2.80
C PRO A 36 12.63 11.53 -3.62
N ASP A 37 12.92 10.74 -4.66
CA ASP A 37 13.91 11.08 -5.69
C ASP A 37 13.35 12.11 -6.69
N CYS A 38 12.05 12.05 -6.98
CA CYS A 38 11.34 12.94 -7.91
C CYS A 38 9.92 13.27 -7.41
N ILE A 39 9.44 14.47 -7.73
CA ILE A 39 8.08 14.92 -7.47
C ILE A 39 7.46 15.37 -8.79
N GLU A 40 6.33 14.79 -9.13
CA GLU A 40 5.54 15.11 -10.32
C GLU A 40 4.20 15.72 -9.90
N ASP A 41 3.84 16.86 -10.49
CA ASP A 41 2.55 17.50 -10.30
C ASP A 41 1.66 17.18 -11.51
N GLU A 42 0.63 16.36 -11.28
CA GLU A 42 -0.32 15.88 -12.32
C GLU A 42 -1.68 16.59 -12.22
N GLY A 43 -1.68 17.89 -11.88
CA GLY A 43 -2.88 18.73 -11.86
C GLY A 43 -3.81 18.48 -10.67
N GLY A 44 -4.40 17.29 -10.58
CA GLY A 44 -5.27 16.86 -9.47
C GLY A 44 -4.53 16.20 -8.31
N GLU A 45 -3.34 15.68 -8.59
CA GLU A 45 -2.57 14.84 -7.66
C GLU A 45 -1.09 15.25 -7.68
N ILE A 46 -0.38 14.87 -6.63
CA ILE A 46 1.08 14.98 -6.53
C ILE A 46 1.62 13.56 -6.42
N ARG A 47 2.56 13.19 -7.28
CA ARG A 47 3.20 11.87 -7.29
C ARG A 47 4.65 12.01 -6.84
N GLU A 48 4.99 11.31 -5.77
CA GLU A 48 6.34 11.15 -5.29
C GLU A 48 6.92 9.82 -5.74
N LEU A 49 8.07 9.85 -6.42
CA LEU A 49 8.77 8.67 -6.90
C LEU A 49 10.02 8.40 -6.07
N ARG A 50 10.21 7.14 -5.70
CA ARG A 50 11.45 6.60 -5.12
C ARG A 50 11.98 5.54 -6.09
N GLU A 51 12.56 6.00 -7.19
CA GLU A 51 12.89 5.18 -8.38
C GLU A 51 13.79 3.99 -8.03
N LYS A 52 14.76 4.19 -7.14
CA LYS A 52 15.68 3.12 -6.70
C LYS A 52 14.95 1.99 -5.97
N ASN A 53 13.81 2.29 -5.40
CA ASN A 53 12.99 1.37 -4.62
C ASN A 53 11.77 0.87 -5.40
N ASP A 54 11.59 1.32 -6.66
CA ASP A 54 10.45 0.97 -7.52
C ASP A 54 9.12 1.14 -6.77
N PHE A 55 8.98 2.31 -6.15
CA PHE A 55 7.90 2.63 -5.24
C PHE A 55 7.49 4.09 -5.41
N HIS A 56 6.18 4.35 -5.36
CA HIS A 56 5.64 5.69 -5.43
C HIS A 56 4.47 5.90 -4.47
N VAL A 57 4.26 7.15 -4.08
CA VAL A 57 3.10 7.60 -3.31
C VAL A 57 2.41 8.70 -4.09
N VAL A 58 1.09 8.63 -4.19
CA VAL A 58 0.28 9.70 -4.76
C VAL A 58 -0.50 10.38 -3.64
N TYR A 59 -0.51 11.69 -3.65
CA TYR A 59 -1.21 12.54 -2.69
C TYR A 59 -2.32 13.34 -3.38
N ALA A 60 -3.47 13.41 -2.74
CA ALA A 60 -4.54 14.30 -3.16
C ALA A 60 -4.22 15.75 -2.76
N LYS A 61 -4.42 16.69 -3.69
CA LYS A 61 -4.14 18.11 -3.46
C LYS A 61 -5.13 18.83 -2.57
N ASP A 62 -6.28 18.22 -2.29
CA ASP A 62 -7.29 18.77 -1.37
C ASP A 62 -6.87 18.67 0.11
N GLY A 63 -5.68 18.11 0.39
CA GLY A 63 -5.15 17.93 1.74
C GLY A 63 -5.57 16.61 2.38
N THR A 64 -6.25 15.72 1.66
CA THR A 64 -6.58 14.37 2.15
C THR A 64 -5.31 13.57 2.48
N GLY A 65 -4.17 13.87 1.85
CA GLY A 65 -2.90 13.17 2.05
C GLY A 65 -2.70 12.04 1.05
N ALA A 66 -1.95 11.00 1.44
CA ALA A 66 -1.64 9.86 0.60
C ALA A 66 -2.90 9.07 0.23
N VAL A 67 -3.14 8.87 -1.07
CA VAL A 67 -4.32 8.18 -1.64
C VAL A 67 -3.95 6.95 -2.45
N GLU A 68 -2.71 6.84 -2.92
CA GLU A 68 -2.19 5.68 -3.64
C GLU A 68 -0.79 5.34 -3.15
N MET A 69 -0.49 4.04 -3.07
CA MET A 69 0.85 3.50 -2.87
C MET A 69 1.10 2.46 -3.94
N GLY A 70 1.97 2.76 -4.89
CA GLY A 70 2.31 1.84 -5.96
C GLY A 70 3.68 1.23 -5.77
N PHE A 71 3.78 -0.04 -6.14
CA PHE A 71 4.98 -0.84 -6.04
C PHE A 71 5.21 -1.47 -7.39
N GLY A 72 6.44 -1.40 -7.90
CA GLY A 72 6.84 -2.17 -9.05
C GLY A 72 7.51 -3.48 -8.66
N SER A 73 7.81 -4.25 -9.70
CA SER A 73 8.24 -5.64 -9.56
C SER A 73 9.58 -5.84 -8.85
N SER A 74 10.38 -4.79 -8.65
CA SER A 74 11.66 -4.90 -7.94
C SER A 74 11.48 -5.09 -6.43
N VAL A 75 10.30 -4.77 -5.87
CA VAL A 75 9.99 -4.90 -4.43
C VAL A 75 9.70 -6.36 -4.06
N LYS A 76 10.74 -7.21 -4.09
CA LYS A 76 10.63 -8.68 -3.93
C LYS A 76 10.11 -9.17 -2.57
N LEU A 77 10.01 -8.30 -1.57
CA LEU A 77 9.49 -8.63 -0.25
C LEU A 77 8.04 -8.16 -0.02
N LEU A 78 7.41 -7.51 -1.00
CA LEU A 78 6.01 -7.13 -0.89
C LEU A 78 5.14 -8.39 -0.79
N GLN A 79 4.34 -8.45 0.27
CA GLN A 79 3.40 -9.53 0.51
C GLN A 79 1.97 -9.01 0.64
N TYR A 80 1.04 -9.80 0.15
CA TYR A 80 -0.38 -9.66 0.42
C TYR A 80 -0.86 -10.98 1.01
N ASP A 81 -1.32 -10.95 2.27
CA ASP A 81 -1.82 -12.14 2.99
C ASP A 81 -0.87 -13.35 2.89
N GLY A 82 0.42 -13.12 3.20
CA GLY A 82 1.48 -14.13 3.17
C GLY A 82 2.02 -14.50 1.77
N MET A 83 1.37 -14.04 0.69
CA MET A 83 1.80 -14.29 -0.68
C MET A 83 2.73 -13.20 -1.21
N TYR A 84 3.87 -13.58 -1.79
CA TYR A 84 4.81 -12.63 -2.41
C TYR A 84 4.32 -12.13 -3.78
N VAL A 85 3.79 -10.91 -3.81
CA VAL A 85 3.12 -10.30 -4.98
C VAL A 85 3.96 -10.34 -6.26
N PHE A 86 5.28 -10.13 -6.15
CA PHE A 86 6.18 -10.07 -7.32
C PHE A 86 7.14 -11.26 -7.47
N LYS A 87 6.88 -12.36 -6.74
CA LYS A 87 7.60 -13.64 -6.93
C LYS A 87 6.69 -14.74 -7.47
N GLU A 88 5.41 -14.68 -7.16
CA GLU A 88 4.41 -15.64 -7.65
C GLU A 88 3.94 -15.30 -9.08
N THR A 89 3.20 -16.23 -9.69
CA THR A 89 2.60 -15.96 -11.00
C THR A 89 1.48 -14.91 -10.88
N PRO A 90 1.34 -13.96 -11.82
CA PRO A 90 0.32 -12.92 -11.71
C PRO A 90 -1.11 -13.44 -11.58
N VAL A 91 -1.41 -14.60 -12.20
CA VAL A 91 -2.74 -15.22 -12.12
C VAL A 91 -3.02 -15.79 -10.72
N ASP A 92 -2.01 -16.37 -10.07
CA ASP A 92 -2.18 -16.92 -8.72
C ASP A 92 -2.33 -15.79 -7.69
N VAL A 93 -1.56 -14.71 -7.84
CA VAL A 93 -1.71 -13.48 -7.04
C VAL A 93 -3.11 -12.89 -7.20
N LEU A 94 -3.60 -12.77 -8.45
CA LEU A 94 -4.93 -12.25 -8.71
C LEU A 94 -6.02 -13.11 -8.06
N LYS A 95 -5.95 -14.44 -8.20
CA LYS A 95 -6.89 -15.37 -7.56
C LYS A 95 -6.90 -15.24 -6.04
N HIS A 96 -5.72 -15.08 -5.43
CA HIS A 96 -5.56 -14.89 -3.99
C HIS A 96 -6.21 -13.58 -3.52
N ILE A 97 -5.96 -12.47 -4.23
CA ILE A 97 -6.54 -11.15 -3.91
C ILE A 97 -8.07 -11.16 -4.02
N VAL A 98 -8.64 -11.79 -5.05
CA VAL A 98 -10.10 -11.80 -5.25
C VAL A 98 -10.82 -12.92 -4.48
N GLY A 99 -10.10 -13.74 -3.71
CA GLY A 99 -10.66 -14.86 -2.97
C GLY A 99 -11.21 -15.99 -3.85
N TRP A 100 -10.74 -16.12 -5.09
CA TRP A 100 -11.16 -17.19 -5.99
C TRP A 100 -10.52 -18.52 -5.57
N GLY A 101 -11.23 -19.25 -4.72
CA GLY A 101 -10.83 -20.60 -4.27
C GLY A 101 -11.27 -20.98 -2.85
N GLY A 102 -11.81 -20.06 -2.05
CA GLY A 102 -12.20 -20.31 -0.65
C GLY A 102 -13.57 -20.98 -0.43
N TYR A 103 -14.32 -21.27 -1.49
CA TYR A 103 -15.60 -21.99 -1.41
C TYR A 103 -15.55 -23.26 -2.25
N MET A 104 -14.76 -24.24 -1.86
CA MET A 104 -15.07 -25.67 -2.06
C MET A 104 -14.24 -26.47 -1.08
N GLU A 105 -14.89 -26.90 0.01
CA GLU A 105 -14.87 -28.27 0.54
C GLU A 105 -15.69 -28.28 1.86
N ASP A 106 -16.97 -28.67 1.72
CA ASP A 106 -17.74 -29.35 2.78
C ASP A 106 -17.52 -30.87 2.65
#